data_AF-A0A9P3ETB5-F1
#
_entry.id   AF-A0A9P3ETB5-F1
#
_cell.length_a   1.000
_cell.length_b   1.000
_cell.length_c   1.000
_cell.angle_alpha   90.00
_cell.angle_beta   90.00
_cell.angle_gamma   90.00
#
_symmetry.space_group_name_H-M   'P 1'
#
loop_
_entity.id
_entity.type
_entity.pdbx_description
1 polymer ?
#
loop_
_entity_poly.entity_id
_entity_poly.type
_entity_poly.pdbx_seq_one_letter_code
_entity_poly.pdbx_strand_id
1 'polypeptide(L)'
;MTLQQNDTSPEKQEAMSDATEETAYSAPVNGGLQAWLQVAGSFFLFFNSWGTVNTFGVFQTYYEIGLLKDQSSSNISWVGAIQAFLLLVVGVITGPVYDSGYFYILVATGSILIVVGFMALSVCREYWQVLLAQAFCVGLGNGCLYIPSVAIIPQYFSSRRAVATAVAASGSSLGGVVYPIVFRQLQPHIGFQWATRVLGFLVLVTTSFSLCVMRVRRVPKQRRVLIEFSAFKEVPYTLFCTAMLFGYIGFFNPIFYIEAYAIQKHAMGEALAFYLVSILNAASIPGRIVPGLLGLRFGPLNILLGSAIISGILSLCWVAVCNAGGLIAFAVLYGFFSGAFVSLPAVALTALTPNLQTLGTRMGMCSLLCGFGSLCGAPVAGAILDDTRSYLGVQLYSGLTIGTTSVLLLCASLLKKRTN
;
A
#
# COMPACT_ATOMS: atom_id res chain seq x y z
N MET A 1 16.83 71.97 1.55
CA MET A 1 16.31 71.00 0.55
C MET A 1 17.22 69.79 0.56
N THR A 2 16.95 68.82 1.43
CA THR A 2 17.66 67.55 1.50
C THR A 2 16.86 66.55 0.68
N LEU A 3 17.35 66.23 -0.51
CA LEU A 3 16.82 65.15 -1.34
C LEU A 3 17.21 63.82 -0.68
N GLN A 4 16.24 63.12 -0.10
CA GLN A 4 16.41 61.70 0.27
C GLN A 4 16.45 60.88 -1.01
N GLN A 5 17.64 60.43 -1.40
CA GLN A 5 17.82 59.35 -2.37
C GLN A 5 17.29 58.05 -1.77
N ASN A 6 16.32 57.46 -2.47
CA ASN A 6 15.70 56.20 -2.13
C ASN A 6 16.61 55.05 -2.58
N ASP A 7 17.71 54.83 -1.84
CA ASP A 7 18.65 53.72 -2.06
C ASP A 7 18.01 52.41 -1.61
N THR A 8 17.28 51.75 -2.51
CA THR A 8 16.96 50.33 -2.38
C THR A 8 18.04 49.55 -3.13
N SER A 9 18.92 48.89 -2.37
CA SER A 9 19.99 48.06 -2.93
C SER A 9 19.41 46.91 -3.78
N PRO A 10 20.13 46.44 -4.81
CA PRO A 10 19.70 45.31 -5.65
C PRO A 10 19.36 44.06 -4.84
N GLU A 11 20.13 43.79 -3.77
CA GLU A 11 19.86 42.68 -2.83
C GLU A 11 18.53 42.83 -2.08
N LYS A 12 18.10 44.06 -1.76
CA LYS A 12 16.79 44.29 -1.15
C LYS A 12 15.67 44.15 -2.17
N GLN A 13 15.89 44.50 -3.44
CA GLN A 13 14.92 44.25 -4.51
C GLN A 13 14.83 42.77 -4.87
N GLU A 14 15.93 42.01 -4.86
CA GLU A 14 15.93 40.55 -5.00
C GLU A 14 15.29 39.87 -3.80
N ALA A 15 15.62 40.25 -2.56
CA ALA A 15 14.97 39.70 -1.36
C ALA A 15 13.48 40.04 -1.28
N MET A 16 13.08 41.23 -1.74
CA MET A 16 11.68 41.63 -1.81
C MET A 16 10.98 40.97 -3.00
N SER A 17 11.68 40.70 -4.12
CA SER A 17 11.19 39.90 -5.25
C SER A 17 10.99 38.43 -4.86
N ASP A 18 11.94 37.82 -4.16
CA ASP A 18 11.84 36.46 -3.61
C ASP A 18 10.72 36.38 -2.57
N ALA A 19 10.55 37.40 -1.72
CA ALA A 19 9.44 37.48 -0.77
C ALA A 19 8.08 37.74 -1.46
N THR A 20 8.06 38.44 -2.59
CA THR A 20 6.84 38.70 -3.39
C THR A 20 6.48 37.46 -4.24
N GLU A 21 7.45 36.69 -4.71
CA GLU A 21 7.23 35.37 -5.30
C GLU A 21 6.77 34.35 -4.25
N GLU A 22 7.37 34.31 -3.06
CA GLU A 22 6.92 33.44 -1.95
C GLU A 22 5.48 33.74 -1.52
N THR A 23 5.05 35.00 -1.59
CA THR A 23 3.66 35.41 -1.26
C THR A 23 2.67 35.19 -2.41
N ALA A 24 3.13 35.06 -3.67
CA ALA A 24 2.29 34.70 -4.81
C ALA A 24 1.95 33.19 -4.85
N TYR A 25 2.70 32.33 -4.15
CA TYR A 25 2.37 30.91 -4.02
C TYR A 25 1.36 30.66 -2.88
N SER A 26 0.08 30.95 -3.16
CA SER A 26 -1.07 30.75 -2.25
C SER A 26 -0.94 29.52 -1.36
N ALA A 27 -1.21 29.67 -0.06
CA ALA A 27 -1.33 28.59 0.91
C ALA A 27 -2.22 27.43 0.39
N PRO A 28 -2.06 26.19 0.91
CA PRO A 28 -2.88 25.05 0.49
C PRO A 28 -4.37 25.39 0.53
N VAL A 29 -5.07 25.22 -0.60
CA VAL A 29 -6.47 25.67 -0.78
C VAL A 29 -7.43 24.93 0.15
N ASN A 30 -7.04 23.75 0.66
CA ASN A 30 -7.82 22.90 1.56
C ASN A 30 -9.22 22.50 1.04
N GLY A 31 -9.46 22.67 -0.26
CA GLY A 31 -10.74 22.42 -0.90
C GLY A 31 -10.81 22.96 -2.32
N GLY A 32 -12.01 22.96 -2.90
CA GLY A 32 -12.25 23.32 -4.29
C GLY A 32 -12.06 22.15 -5.27
N LEU A 33 -12.61 22.30 -6.47
CA LEU A 33 -12.61 21.26 -7.50
C LEU A 33 -11.20 20.77 -7.83
N GLN A 34 -10.25 21.69 -8.05
CA GLN A 34 -8.87 21.34 -8.39
C GLN A 34 -8.19 20.50 -7.31
N ALA A 35 -8.38 20.81 -6.02
CA ALA A 35 -7.80 20.05 -4.93
C ALA A 35 -8.40 18.63 -4.82
N TRP A 36 -9.72 18.50 -4.96
CA TRP A 36 -10.39 17.21 -4.93
C TRP A 36 -10.12 16.36 -6.18
N LEU A 37 -9.85 16.98 -7.34
CA LEU A 37 -9.35 16.27 -8.52
C LEU A 37 -7.99 15.61 -8.26
N GLN A 38 -7.13 16.20 -7.41
CA GLN A 38 -5.87 15.54 -7.01
C GLN A 38 -6.12 14.32 -6.16
N VAL A 39 -7.10 14.39 -5.25
CA VAL A 39 -7.53 13.23 -4.44
C VAL A 39 -8.09 12.13 -5.33
N ALA A 40 -8.92 12.48 -6.32
CA ALA A 40 -9.46 11.53 -7.29
C ALA A 40 -8.36 10.91 -8.17
N GLY A 41 -7.39 11.70 -8.63
CA GLY A 41 -6.22 11.19 -9.35
C GLY A 41 -5.39 10.25 -8.50
N SER A 42 -5.05 10.63 -7.27
CA SER A 42 -4.35 9.78 -6.30
C SER A 42 -5.12 8.52 -5.96
N PHE A 43 -6.46 8.59 -5.87
CA PHE A 43 -7.33 7.45 -5.65
C PHE A 43 -7.12 6.38 -6.72
N PHE A 44 -7.12 6.77 -8.00
CA PHE A 44 -6.87 5.82 -9.07
C PHE A 44 -5.42 5.36 -9.15
N LEU A 45 -4.44 6.16 -8.73
CA LEU A 45 -3.07 5.66 -8.58
C LEU A 45 -2.96 4.60 -7.47
N PHE A 46 -3.68 4.77 -6.35
CA PHE A 46 -3.80 3.74 -5.30
C PHE A 46 -4.55 2.50 -5.77
N PHE A 47 -5.63 2.69 -6.53
CA PHE A 47 -6.40 1.63 -7.16
C PHE A 47 -5.52 0.74 -8.03
N ASN A 48 -4.59 1.33 -8.79
CA ASN A 48 -3.71 0.60 -9.71
C ASN A 48 -2.40 0.11 -9.09
N SER A 49 -2.00 0.60 -7.93
CA SER A 49 -0.79 0.12 -7.22
C SER A 49 -1.14 -0.95 -6.19
N TRP A 50 -1.60 -0.54 -5.01
CA TRP A 50 -1.99 -1.47 -3.95
C TRP A 50 -3.20 -2.34 -4.32
N GLY A 51 -4.13 -1.82 -5.14
CA GLY A 51 -5.29 -2.60 -5.55
C GLY A 51 -4.93 -3.80 -6.44
N THR A 52 -3.94 -3.68 -7.31
CA THR A 52 -3.48 -4.80 -8.14
C THR A 52 -2.73 -5.84 -7.31
N VAL A 53 -1.95 -5.42 -6.30
CA VAL A 53 -1.33 -6.34 -5.32
C VAL A 53 -2.39 -7.10 -4.53
N ASN A 54 -3.42 -6.41 -4.04
CA ASN A 54 -4.50 -7.03 -3.27
C ASN A 54 -5.36 -7.99 -4.10
N THR A 55 -5.36 -7.85 -5.42
CA THR A 55 -6.06 -8.74 -6.36
C THR A 55 -5.39 -10.11 -6.44
N PHE A 56 -4.11 -10.22 -6.06
CA PHE A 56 -3.32 -11.42 -6.27
C PHE A 56 -3.94 -12.69 -5.67
N GLY A 57 -4.73 -12.61 -4.58
CA GLY A 57 -5.41 -13.78 -4.02
C GLY A 57 -6.28 -14.55 -5.03
N VAL A 58 -6.94 -13.85 -5.96
CA VAL A 58 -7.71 -14.51 -7.04
C VAL A 58 -6.80 -15.19 -8.05
N PHE A 59 -5.65 -14.58 -8.36
CA PHE A 59 -4.64 -15.17 -9.24
C PHE A 59 -3.96 -16.37 -8.58
N GLN A 60 -3.66 -16.32 -7.28
CA GLN A 60 -3.15 -17.45 -6.50
C GLN A 60 -4.06 -18.66 -6.68
N THR A 61 -5.35 -18.50 -6.41
CA THR A 61 -6.34 -19.57 -6.56
C THR A 61 -6.42 -20.06 -8.00
N TYR A 62 -6.49 -19.16 -8.99
CA TYR A 62 -6.56 -19.53 -10.42
C TYR A 62 -5.32 -20.29 -10.90
N TYR A 63 -4.14 -19.94 -10.39
CA TYR A 63 -2.89 -20.60 -10.72
C TYR A 63 -2.79 -21.99 -10.08
N GLU A 64 -3.17 -22.13 -8.80
CA GLU A 64 -3.15 -23.40 -8.07
C GLU A 64 -4.08 -24.44 -8.70
N ILE A 65 -5.28 -24.05 -9.12
CA ILE A 65 -6.27 -24.99 -9.68
C ILE A 65 -6.18 -25.17 -11.20
N GLY A 66 -5.41 -24.31 -11.88
CA GLY A 66 -5.50 -24.15 -13.33
C GLY A 66 -4.13 -24.03 -14.01
N LEU A 67 -3.77 -22.80 -14.36
CA LEU A 67 -2.66 -22.50 -15.28
C LEU A 67 -1.30 -23.06 -14.80
N LEU A 68 -1.07 -23.05 -13.49
CA LEU A 68 0.22 -23.43 -12.87
C LEU A 68 0.05 -24.56 -11.86
N LYS A 69 -0.94 -25.44 -12.06
CA LYS A 69 -1.27 -26.54 -11.13
C LYS A 69 -0.10 -27.46 -10.78
N ASP A 70 0.92 -27.51 -11.62
CA ASP A 70 2.13 -28.33 -11.43
C ASP A 70 3.20 -27.61 -10.60
N GLN A 71 2.98 -26.35 -10.22
CA GLN A 71 3.83 -25.57 -9.32
C GLN A 71 3.35 -25.69 -7.86
N SER A 72 4.29 -25.56 -6.93
CA SER A 72 3.98 -25.53 -5.51
C SER A 72 3.26 -24.23 -5.10
N SER A 73 2.49 -24.27 -4.02
CA SER A 73 1.79 -23.08 -3.50
C SER A 73 2.80 -21.98 -3.15
N SER A 74 3.96 -22.38 -2.61
CA SER A 74 5.09 -21.49 -2.37
C SER A 74 5.57 -20.80 -3.65
N ASN A 75 5.83 -21.55 -4.73
CA ASN A 75 6.27 -20.99 -6.02
C ASN A 75 5.25 -19.98 -6.55
N ILE A 76 3.97 -20.32 -6.55
CA ILE A 76 2.93 -19.41 -7.05
C ILE A 76 2.89 -18.12 -6.21
N SER A 77 2.96 -18.23 -4.88
CA SER A 77 2.87 -17.08 -3.98
C SER A 77 4.04 -16.10 -4.07
N TRP A 78 5.20 -16.52 -4.60
CA TRP A 78 6.32 -15.62 -4.92
C TRP A 78 5.91 -14.53 -5.90
N VAL A 79 4.96 -14.79 -6.81
CA VAL A 79 4.49 -13.79 -7.78
C VAL A 79 3.91 -12.59 -7.04
N GLY A 80 2.92 -12.80 -6.16
CA GLY A 80 2.31 -11.71 -5.38
C GLY A 80 3.27 -11.08 -4.36
N ALA A 81 4.13 -11.89 -3.74
CA ALA A 81 5.11 -11.41 -2.77
C ALA A 81 6.13 -10.46 -3.40
N ILE A 82 6.63 -10.77 -4.60
CA ILE A 82 7.52 -9.90 -5.36
C ILE A 82 6.79 -8.62 -5.78
N GLN A 83 5.51 -8.68 -6.18
CA GLN A 83 4.73 -7.46 -6.48
C GLN A 83 4.65 -6.53 -5.27
N ALA A 84 4.32 -7.07 -4.09
CA ALA A 84 4.23 -6.31 -2.85
C ALA A 84 5.61 -5.74 -2.43
N PHE A 85 6.67 -6.54 -2.56
CA PHE A 85 8.04 -6.12 -2.31
C PHE A 85 8.45 -4.95 -3.21
N LEU A 86 8.25 -5.08 -4.52
CA LEU A 86 8.63 -4.04 -5.48
C LEU A 86 7.82 -2.76 -5.27
N LEU A 87 6.54 -2.85 -4.96
CA LEU A 87 5.71 -1.68 -4.60
C LEU A 87 6.38 -0.86 -3.49
N LEU A 88 6.86 -1.53 -2.44
CA LEU A 88 7.43 -0.88 -1.25
C LEU A 88 8.88 -0.42 -1.47
N VAL A 89 9.72 -1.25 -2.11
CA VAL A 89 11.16 -0.99 -2.28
C VAL A 89 11.45 0.00 -3.39
N VAL A 90 10.77 -0.09 -4.53
CA VAL A 90 10.90 0.89 -5.62
C VAL A 90 10.46 2.28 -5.15
N GLY A 91 9.59 2.36 -4.16
CA GLY A 91 9.24 3.59 -3.44
C GLY A 91 10.46 4.38 -2.92
N VAL A 92 11.50 3.68 -2.47
CA VAL A 92 12.74 4.29 -1.96
C VAL A 92 13.49 5.05 -3.05
N ILE A 93 13.44 4.54 -4.29
CA ILE A 93 14.10 5.14 -5.46
C ILE A 93 13.20 6.21 -6.09
N THR A 94 11.91 5.95 -6.19
CA THR A 94 10.94 6.85 -6.83
C THR A 94 10.61 8.08 -5.98
N GLY A 95 10.80 8.01 -4.65
CA GLY A 95 10.76 9.17 -3.74
C GLY A 95 11.66 10.33 -4.19
N PRO A 96 12.98 10.15 -4.25
CA PRO A 96 13.94 11.13 -4.74
C PRO A 96 13.66 11.62 -6.17
N VAL A 97 13.21 10.71 -7.06
CA VAL A 97 12.85 11.05 -8.44
C VAL A 97 11.63 11.98 -8.46
N TYR A 98 10.61 11.70 -7.63
CA TYR A 98 9.45 12.58 -7.43
C TYR A 98 9.89 13.94 -6.88
N ASP A 99 10.72 13.94 -5.85
CA ASP A 99 11.22 15.17 -5.20
C ASP A 99 12.05 16.02 -6.17
N SER A 100 12.65 15.40 -7.20
CA SER A 100 13.37 16.09 -8.29
C SER A 100 12.45 16.66 -9.39
N GLY A 101 11.13 16.54 -9.24
CA GLY A 101 10.13 17.11 -10.16
C GLY A 101 9.62 16.16 -11.24
N TYR A 102 10.06 14.89 -11.26
CA TYR A 102 9.71 13.94 -12.33
C TYR A 102 8.38 13.20 -12.10
N PHE A 103 7.37 13.90 -11.57
CA PHE A 103 6.05 13.32 -11.28
C PHE A 103 5.40 12.65 -12.49
N TYR A 104 5.28 13.35 -13.62
CA TYR A 104 4.59 12.83 -14.80
C TYR A 104 5.34 11.64 -15.42
N ILE A 105 6.67 11.64 -15.35
CA ILE A 105 7.49 10.51 -15.83
C ILE A 105 7.23 9.27 -14.98
N LEU A 106 7.18 9.42 -13.66
CA LEU A 106 6.87 8.32 -12.75
C LEU A 106 5.46 7.74 -13.01
N VAL A 107 4.46 8.60 -13.12
CA VAL A 107 3.08 8.15 -13.36
C VAL A 107 2.96 7.50 -14.75
N ALA A 108 3.53 8.09 -15.80
CA ALA A 108 3.51 7.50 -17.14
C ALA A 108 4.23 6.15 -17.20
N THR A 109 5.44 6.07 -16.62
CA THR A 109 6.24 4.84 -16.58
C THR A 109 5.50 3.74 -15.81
N GLY A 110 4.97 4.06 -14.62
CA GLY A 110 4.22 3.11 -13.82
C GLY A 110 2.96 2.60 -14.54
N SER A 111 2.23 3.50 -15.20
CA SER A 111 1.03 3.17 -15.97
C SER A 111 1.35 2.24 -17.14
N ILE A 112 2.39 2.56 -17.92
CA ILE A 112 2.84 1.73 -19.05
C ILE A 112 3.26 0.35 -18.57
N LEU A 113 4.08 0.27 -17.52
CA LEU A 113 4.55 -1.02 -16.97
C LEU A 113 3.40 -1.90 -16.50
N ILE A 114 2.41 -1.36 -15.79
CA ILE A 114 1.28 -2.16 -15.32
C ILE A 114 0.42 -2.63 -16.51
N VAL A 115 0.13 -1.76 -17.47
CA VAL A 115 -0.65 -2.12 -18.68
C VAL A 115 0.08 -3.20 -19.47
N VAL A 116 1.36 -2.99 -19.78
CA VAL A 116 2.20 -3.97 -20.50
C VAL A 116 2.29 -5.28 -19.72
N GLY A 117 2.42 -5.22 -18.39
CA GLY A 117 2.43 -6.38 -17.51
C GLY A 117 1.15 -7.22 -17.64
N PHE A 118 -0.03 -6.61 -17.59
CA PHE A 118 -1.29 -7.32 -17.80
C PHE A 118 -1.47 -7.84 -19.23
N MET A 119 -1.05 -7.06 -20.25
CA MET A 119 -1.13 -7.50 -21.65
C MET A 119 -0.20 -8.70 -21.90
N ALA A 120 1.02 -8.67 -21.38
CA ALA A 120 1.96 -9.79 -21.44
C ALA A 120 1.44 -11.00 -20.64
N LEU A 121 0.89 -10.77 -19.45
CA LEU A 121 0.31 -11.83 -18.62
C LEU A 121 -0.80 -12.59 -19.34
N SER A 122 -1.58 -11.89 -20.18
CA SER A 122 -2.68 -12.49 -20.94
C SER A 122 -2.27 -13.61 -21.88
N VAL A 123 -0.99 -13.70 -22.26
CA VAL A 123 -0.47 -14.74 -23.17
C VAL A 123 0.50 -15.71 -22.48
N CYS A 124 0.76 -15.55 -21.19
CA CYS A 124 1.64 -16.43 -20.44
C CYS A 124 1.07 -17.84 -20.30
N ARG A 125 1.95 -18.83 -20.40
CA ARG A 125 1.66 -20.26 -20.23
C ARG A 125 2.53 -20.92 -19.17
N GLU A 126 3.68 -20.33 -18.88
CA GLU A 126 4.69 -20.91 -17.98
C GLU A 126 4.95 -20.01 -16.78
N TYR A 127 5.36 -20.62 -15.67
CA TYR A 127 5.60 -19.92 -14.40
C TYR A 127 6.57 -18.74 -14.52
N TRP A 128 7.70 -18.91 -15.21
CA TRP A 128 8.68 -17.83 -15.38
C TRP A 128 8.12 -16.65 -16.18
N GLN A 129 7.20 -16.89 -17.12
CA GLN A 129 6.54 -15.84 -17.90
C GLN A 129 5.60 -15.04 -16.99
N VAL A 130 4.84 -15.73 -16.14
CA VAL A 130 3.98 -15.11 -15.12
C VAL A 130 4.81 -14.28 -14.14
N LEU A 131 5.96 -14.79 -13.67
CA LEU A 131 6.89 -14.04 -12.84
C LEU A 131 7.32 -12.71 -13.51
N LEU A 132 7.80 -12.75 -14.75
CA LEU A 132 8.25 -11.55 -15.44
C LEU A 132 7.13 -10.54 -15.68
N ALA A 133 5.97 -11.01 -16.17
CA ALA A 133 4.85 -10.15 -16.54
C ALA A 133 4.12 -9.59 -15.31
N GLN A 134 3.80 -10.43 -14.34
CA GLN A 134 3.01 -10.04 -13.18
C GLN A 134 3.91 -9.61 -12.01
N ALA A 135 4.88 -10.44 -11.62
CA ALA A 135 5.67 -10.16 -10.42
C ALA A 135 6.54 -8.91 -10.60
N PHE A 136 7.36 -8.91 -11.66
CA PHE A 136 8.32 -7.84 -11.92
C PHE A 136 7.70 -6.65 -12.65
N CYS A 137 7.09 -6.83 -13.82
CA CYS A 137 6.62 -5.71 -14.62
C CYS A 137 5.51 -4.90 -13.93
N VAL A 138 4.44 -5.57 -13.46
CA VAL A 138 3.39 -4.90 -12.66
C VAL A 138 3.94 -4.41 -11.32
N GLY A 139 4.80 -5.18 -10.63
CA GLY A 139 5.39 -4.77 -9.35
C GLY A 139 6.25 -3.49 -9.44
N LEU A 140 7.10 -3.37 -10.46
CA LEU A 140 7.87 -2.15 -10.73
C LEU A 140 6.94 -0.97 -11.02
N GLY A 141 5.92 -1.19 -11.84
CA GLY A 141 4.94 -0.16 -12.16
C GLY A 141 4.15 0.30 -10.92
N ASN A 142 3.76 -0.62 -10.04
CA ASN A 142 3.11 -0.31 -8.76
C ASN A 142 3.98 0.61 -7.89
N GLY A 143 5.28 0.33 -7.81
CA GLY A 143 6.24 1.16 -7.09
C GLY A 143 6.39 2.57 -7.68
N CYS A 144 6.37 2.70 -9.01
CA CYS A 144 6.37 4.00 -9.69
C CYS A 144 5.12 4.84 -9.40
N LEU A 145 3.95 4.22 -9.22
CA LEU A 145 2.70 4.94 -8.94
C LEU A 145 2.51 5.29 -7.45
N TYR A 146 3.09 4.52 -6.53
CA TYR A 146 2.82 4.66 -5.10
C TYR A 146 3.28 5.99 -4.50
N ILE A 147 4.51 6.43 -4.77
CA ILE A 147 5.00 7.71 -4.23
C ILE A 147 4.21 8.90 -4.77
N PRO A 148 3.98 9.04 -6.09
CA PRO A 148 3.14 10.09 -6.65
C PRO A 148 1.73 10.18 -6.02
N SER A 149 1.12 9.05 -5.69
CA SER A 149 -0.24 9.02 -5.13
C SER A 149 -0.32 9.62 -3.72
N VAL A 150 0.73 9.45 -2.91
CA VAL A 150 0.81 9.98 -1.54
C VAL A 150 1.29 11.42 -1.53
N ALA A 151 2.32 11.74 -2.31
CA ALA A 151 3.10 12.97 -2.15
C ALA A 151 2.43 14.23 -2.72
N ILE A 152 1.44 14.10 -3.59
CA ILE A 152 0.73 15.25 -4.18
C ILE A 152 -0.30 15.86 -3.21
N ILE A 153 -0.91 15.04 -2.34
CA ILE A 153 -2.02 15.45 -1.47
C ILE A 153 -1.63 16.59 -0.51
N PRO A 154 -0.46 16.55 0.16
CA PRO A 154 -0.04 17.62 1.06
C PRO A 154 0.21 18.96 0.37
N GLN A 155 0.33 19.00 -0.97
CA GLN A 155 0.48 20.24 -1.72
C GLN A 155 -0.84 21.03 -1.84
N TYR A 156 -1.98 20.36 -1.62
CA TYR A 156 -3.32 20.93 -1.76
C TYR A 156 -4.07 21.02 -0.43
N PHE A 157 -3.74 20.14 0.53
CA PHE A 157 -4.39 20.08 1.83
C PHE A 157 -3.37 20.19 2.96
N SER A 158 -3.64 21.11 3.90
CA SER A 158 -2.97 21.20 5.20
C SER A 158 -3.88 20.67 6.31
N SER A 159 -4.95 21.38 6.67
CA SER A 159 -5.85 21.03 7.78
C SER A 159 -6.67 19.77 7.52
N ARG A 160 -7.04 19.51 6.25
CA ARG A 160 -7.81 18.32 5.83
C ARG A 160 -6.94 17.20 5.24
N ARG A 161 -5.62 17.26 5.42
CA ARG A 161 -4.66 16.31 4.83
C ARG A 161 -4.98 14.86 5.18
N ALA A 162 -5.27 14.58 6.45
CA ALA A 162 -5.57 13.21 6.91
C ALA A 162 -6.79 12.61 6.19
N VAL A 163 -7.87 13.41 6.05
CA VAL A 163 -9.09 13.00 5.34
C VAL A 163 -8.81 12.79 3.86
N ALA A 164 -8.13 13.74 3.20
CA ALA A 164 -7.80 13.64 1.78
C ALA A 164 -6.92 12.41 1.48
N THR A 165 -5.92 12.14 2.32
CA THR A 165 -5.07 10.94 2.23
C THR A 165 -5.87 9.67 2.47
N ALA A 166 -6.76 9.64 3.46
CA ALA A 166 -7.61 8.47 3.72
C ALA A 166 -8.56 8.16 2.54
N VAL A 167 -9.19 9.19 1.96
CA VAL A 167 -10.06 9.05 0.78
C VAL A 167 -9.25 8.51 -0.39
N ALA A 168 -8.09 9.11 -0.71
CA ALA A 168 -7.23 8.61 -1.79
C ALA A 168 -6.76 7.16 -1.55
N ALA A 169 -6.31 6.84 -0.33
CA ALA A 169 -5.84 5.51 0.02
C ALA A 169 -6.94 4.44 -0.09
N SER A 170 -8.21 4.80 0.10
CA SER A 170 -9.34 3.88 -0.07
C SER A 170 -9.49 3.35 -1.50
N GLY A 171 -8.91 4.03 -2.49
CA GLY A 171 -8.87 3.56 -3.88
C GLY A 171 -8.19 2.21 -4.04
N SER A 172 -7.18 1.91 -3.23
CA SER A 172 -6.55 0.60 -3.25
C SER A 172 -7.45 -0.54 -2.76
N SER A 173 -8.25 -0.30 -1.73
CA SER A 173 -9.27 -1.25 -1.28
C SER A 173 -10.35 -1.44 -2.34
N LEU A 174 -10.82 -0.36 -2.98
CA LEU A 174 -11.77 -0.48 -4.08
C LEU A 174 -11.16 -1.25 -5.26
N GLY A 175 -9.87 -1.04 -5.57
CA GLY A 175 -9.15 -1.84 -6.55
C GLY A 175 -9.17 -3.33 -6.20
N GLY A 176 -8.86 -3.68 -4.95
CA GLY A 176 -8.96 -5.05 -4.44
C GLY A 176 -10.39 -5.62 -4.37
N VAL A 177 -11.42 -4.82 -4.63
CA VAL A 177 -12.80 -5.29 -4.85
C VAL A 177 -13.06 -5.48 -6.34
N VAL A 178 -12.82 -4.44 -7.14
CA VAL A 178 -13.20 -4.39 -8.56
C VAL A 178 -12.41 -5.37 -9.40
N TYR A 179 -11.09 -5.42 -9.25
CA TYR A 179 -10.24 -6.30 -10.05
C TYR A 179 -10.59 -7.80 -9.88
N PRO A 180 -10.70 -8.33 -8.65
CA PRO A 180 -11.21 -9.69 -8.41
C PRO A 180 -12.55 -9.98 -9.07
N ILE A 181 -13.54 -9.09 -8.90
CA ILE A 181 -14.89 -9.31 -9.43
C ILE A 181 -14.88 -9.31 -10.95
N VAL A 182 -14.20 -8.34 -11.58
CA VAL A 182 -14.08 -8.26 -13.03
C VAL A 182 -13.40 -9.52 -13.58
N PHE A 183 -12.29 -9.94 -12.98
CA PHE A 183 -11.60 -11.15 -13.42
C PHE A 183 -12.49 -12.39 -13.25
N ARG A 184 -13.13 -12.57 -12.09
CA ARG A 184 -13.97 -13.74 -11.79
C ARG A 184 -15.19 -13.83 -12.68
N GLN A 185 -15.82 -12.69 -13.00
CA GLN A 185 -16.99 -12.65 -13.87
C GLN A 185 -16.62 -12.88 -15.33
N LEU A 186 -15.48 -12.35 -15.79
CA LEU A 186 -15.11 -12.45 -17.20
C LEU A 186 -14.37 -13.75 -17.53
N GLN A 187 -13.50 -14.24 -16.65
CA GLN A 187 -12.65 -15.39 -16.94
C GLN A 187 -13.43 -16.65 -17.40
N PRO A 188 -14.58 -17.02 -16.81
CA PRO A 188 -15.36 -18.17 -17.28
C PRO A 188 -16.04 -17.96 -18.64
N HIS A 189 -16.34 -16.71 -19.02
CA HIS A 189 -17.11 -16.40 -20.23
C HIS A 189 -16.24 -16.07 -21.45
N ILE A 190 -15.14 -15.34 -21.24
CA ILE A 190 -14.24 -14.88 -22.32
C ILE A 190 -12.82 -15.43 -22.20
N GLY A 191 -12.57 -16.30 -21.23
CA GLY A 191 -11.28 -16.92 -20.97
C GLY A 191 -10.29 -16.00 -20.25
N PHE A 192 -9.19 -16.62 -19.78
CA PHE A 192 -8.12 -15.91 -19.05
C PHE A 192 -7.50 -14.77 -19.85
N GLN A 193 -7.24 -14.99 -21.14
CA GLN A 193 -6.53 -14.02 -21.97
C GLN A 193 -7.29 -12.69 -22.04
N TRP A 194 -8.58 -12.73 -22.39
CA TRP A 194 -9.38 -11.51 -22.49
C TRP A 194 -9.75 -10.93 -21.12
N ALA A 195 -10.03 -11.76 -20.11
CA ALA A 195 -10.27 -11.26 -18.75
C ALA A 195 -9.07 -10.44 -18.23
N THR A 196 -7.85 -10.94 -18.40
CA THR A 196 -6.62 -10.24 -18.00
C THR A 196 -6.37 -8.97 -18.83
N ARG A 197 -6.67 -8.97 -20.14
CA ARG A 197 -6.59 -7.76 -20.98
C ARG A 197 -7.57 -6.68 -20.53
N VAL A 198 -8.79 -7.06 -20.11
CA VAL A 198 -9.76 -6.11 -19.55
C VAL A 198 -9.21 -5.44 -18.30
N LEU A 199 -8.49 -6.17 -17.43
CA LEU A 199 -7.80 -5.54 -16.29
C LEU A 199 -6.74 -4.54 -16.76
N GLY A 200 -5.96 -4.87 -17.79
CA GLY A 200 -5.00 -3.94 -18.40
C GLY A 200 -5.67 -2.67 -18.97
N PHE A 201 -6.83 -2.79 -19.64
CA PHE A 201 -7.59 -1.63 -20.11
C PHE A 201 -8.18 -0.81 -18.96
N LEU A 202 -8.60 -1.45 -17.87
CA LEU A 202 -9.06 -0.75 -16.67
C LEU A 202 -7.94 0.12 -16.06
N VAL A 203 -6.72 -0.42 -15.97
CA VAL A 203 -5.53 0.35 -15.56
C VAL A 203 -5.31 1.52 -16.51
N LEU A 204 -5.34 1.29 -17.82
CA LEU A 204 -5.10 2.33 -18.82
C LEU A 204 -6.09 3.49 -18.67
N VAL A 205 -7.39 3.22 -18.55
CA VAL A 205 -8.43 4.25 -18.41
C VAL A 205 -8.25 5.04 -17.11
N THR A 206 -8.09 4.33 -15.99
CA THR A 206 -8.02 4.97 -14.66
C THR A 206 -6.73 5.76 -14.45
N THR A 207 -5.59 5.27 -14.96
CA THR A 207 -4.32 6.02 -14.91
C THR A 207 -4.27 7.17 -15.90
N SER A 208 -4.89 7.05 -17.08
CA SER A 208 -5.03 8.16 -18.03
C SER A 208 -5.83 9.31 -17.40
N PHE A 209 -6.92 8.99 -16.69
CA PHE A 209 -7.65 9.98 -15.91
C PHE A 209 -6.73 10.70 -14.91
N SER A 210 -5.94 9.96 -14.12
CA SER A 210 -4.98 10.55 -13.18
C SER A 210 -3.98 11.49 -13.88
N LEU A 211 -3.41 11.09 -15.02
CA LEU A 211 -2.49 11.92 -15.81
C LEU A 211 -3.14 13.22 -16.32
N CYS A 212 -4.42 13.17 -16.71
CA CYS A 212 -5.14 14.35 -17.20
C CYS A 212 -5.48 15.36 -16.10
N VAL A 213 -5.83 14.89 -14.90
CA VAL A 213 -6.35 15.76 -13.82
C VAL A 213 -5.30 16.22 -12.82
N MET A 214 -4.21 15.46 -12.67
CA MET A 214 -3.23 15.73 -11.63
C MET A 214 -2.28 16.88 -12.02
N ARG A 215 -2.02 17.79 -11.07
CA ARG A 215 -1.20 18.98 -11.26
C ARG A 215 -0.25 19.16 -10.08
N VAL A 216 1.05 19.11 -10.33
CA VAL A 216 2.07 19.41 -9.32
C VAL A 216 2.12 20.91 -9.06
N ARG A 217 2.03 21.32 -7.80
CA ARG A 217 2.09 22.74 -7.38
C ARG A 217 3.49 23.18 -6.97
N ARG A 218 4.22 22.30 -6.28
CA ARG A 218 5.55 22.61 -5.74
C ARG A 218 6.48 21.43 -5.94
N VAL A 219 7.66 21.72 -6.47
CA VAL A 219 8.80 20.80 -6.48
C VAL A 219 9.68 21.14 -5.28
N PRO A 220 10.00 20.19 -4.39
CA PRO A 220 10.90 20.44 -3.26
C PRO A 220 12.25 21.04 -3.75
N LYS A 221 12.65 22.20 -3.19
CA LYS A 221 13.93 22.84 -3.55
C LYS A 221 15.15 22.10 -2.96
N GLN A 222 14.98 21.27 -1.92
CA GLN A 222 16.06 20.55 -1.26
C GLN A 222 16.07 19.07 -1.61
N ARG A 223 17.25 18.55 -1.97
CA ARG A 223 17.48 17.11 -2.19
C ARG A 223 17.39 16.36 -0.86
N ARG A 224 16.55 15.33 -0.80
CA ARG A 224 16.50 14.42 0.36
C ARG A 224 17.77 13.59 0.48
N VAL A 225 18.19 13.38 1.73
CA VAL A 225 19.16 12.33 2.07
C VAL A 225 18.45 10.98 1.97
N LEU A 226 19.03 10.01 1.26
CA LEU A 226 18.40 8.71 1.02
C LEU A 226 18.37 7.80 2.25
N ILE A 227 19.38 7.93 3.11
CA ILE A 227 19.58 7.04 4.26
C ILE A 227 20.01 7.86 5.47
N GLU A 228 19.34 7.65 6.60
CA GLU A 228 19.65 8.26 7.89
C GLU A 228 19.95 7.14 8.91
N PHE A 229 21.12 6.51 8.84
CA PHE A 229 21.46 5.39 9.72
C PHE A 229 21.41 5.75 11.22
N SER A 230 21.59 7.02 11.57
CA SER A 230 21.42 7.51 12.94
C SER A 230 20.01 7.27 13.50
N ALA A 231 18.97 7.24 12.65
CA ALA A 231 17.60 6.94 13.08
C ALA A 231 17.50 5.56 13.75
N PHE A 232 18.26 4.56 13.30
CA PHE A 232 18.26 3.22 13.90
C PHE A 232 18.97 3.15 15.27
N LYS A 233 19.62 4.23 15.70
CA LYS A 233 20.11 4.36 17.08
C LYS A 233 18.99 4.78 18.05
N GLU A 234 17.89 5.33 17.53
CA GLU A 234 16.70 5.66 18.32
C GLU A 234 15.88 4.38 18.54
N VAL A 235 15.91 3.85 19.77
CA VAL A 235 15.25 2.58 20.12
C VAL A 235 13.76 2.55 19.71
N PRO A 236 12.93 3.61 19.93
CA PRO A 236 11.53 3.59 19.51
C PRO A 236 11.33 3.45 18.00
N TYR A 237 12.20 4.06 17.19
CA TYR A 237 12.14 3.98 15.74
C TYR A 237 12.56 2.59 15.24
N THR A 238 13.63 2.02 15.82
CA THR A 238 14.10 0.67 15.48
C THR A 238 13.04 -0.37 15.83
N LEU A 239 12.45 -0.30 17.04
CA LEU A 239 11.37 -1.19 17.43
C LEU A 239 10.16 -1.06 16.51
N PHE A 240 9.79 0.16 16.10
CA PHE A 240 8.70 0.38 15.15
C PHE A 240 9.00 -0.26 13.79
N CYS A 241 10.20 -0.06 13.24
CA CYS A 241 10.60 -0.65 11.96
C CYS A 241 10.61 -2.18 12.01
N THR A 242 11.17 -2.76 13.07
CA THR A 242 11.15 -4.21 13.29
C THR A 242 9.73 -4.72 13.46
N ALA A 243 8.87 -3.98 14.16
CA ALA A 243 7.45 -4.34 14.28
C ALA A 243 6.77 -4.38 12.91
N MET A 244 6.99 -3.36 12.07
CA MET A 244 6.43 -3.33 10.72
C MET A 244 6.95 -4.47 9.85
N LEU A 245 8.24 -4.83 9.95
CA LEU A 245 8.79 -6.01 9.27
C LEU A 245 7.97 -7.27 9.61
N PHE A 246 7.80 -7.59 10.89
CA PHE A 246 7.01 -8.76 11.31
C PHE A 246 5.52 -8.65 10.94
N GLY A 247 4.97 -7.44 10.92
CA GLY A 247 3.58 -7.21 10.56
C GLY A 247 3.33 -7.57 9.11
N TYR A 248 4.24 -7.14 8.22
CA TYR A 248 4.16 -7.42 6.78
C TYR A 248 4.48 -8.88 6.42
N ILE A 249 5.16 -9.63 7.30
CA ILE A 249 5.31 -11.09 7.17
C ILE A 249 3.95 -11.80 7.27
N GLY A 250 3.12 -11.41 8.24
CA GLY A 250 1.81 -12.05 8.46
C GLY A 250 0.68 -11.46 7.63
N PHE A 251 0.76 -10.17 7.29
CA PHE A 251 -0.35 -9.38 6.72
C PHE A 251 -0.99 -9.97 5.46
N PHE A 252 -0.20 -10.44 4.51
CA PHE A 252 -0.73 -10.91 3.23
C PHE A 252 -1.25 -12.35 3.27
N ASN A 253 -0.91 -13.14 4.28
CA ASN A 253 -1.24 -14.57 4.30
C ASN A 253 -2.76 -14.81 4.30
N PRO A 254 -3.57 -14.16 5.17
CA PRO A 254 -5.02 -14.31 5.08
C PRO A 254 -5.59 -13.78 3.78
N ILE A 255 -5.02 -12.70 3.22
CA ILE A 255 -5.52 -12.10 1.98
C ILE A 255 -5.31 -13.05 0.79
N PHE A 256 -4.16 -13.71 0.72
CA PHE A 256 -3.80 -14.55 -0.42
C PHE A 256 -4.40 -15.96 -0.34
N TYR A 257 -4.58 -16.50 0.86
CA TYR A 257 -4.96 -17.91 1.05
C TYR A 257 -6.41 -18.13 1.50
N ILE A 258 -7.19 -17.11 1.85
CA ILE A 258 -8.57 -17.29 2.35
C ILE A 258 -9.49 -17.99 1.34
N GLU A 259 -9.35 -17.71 0.03
CA GLU A 259 -10.17 -18.35 -1.01
C GLU A 259 -9.80 -19.82 -1.19
N ALA A 260 -8.51 -20.10 -1.36
CA ALA A 260 -7.98 -21.46 -1.47
C ALA A 260 -8.34 -22.32 -0.24
N TYR A 261 -8.26 -21.74 0.97
CA TYR A 261 -8.73 -22.37 2.21
C TYR A 261 -10.22 -22.71 2.17
N ALA A 262 -11.06 -21.77 1.77
CA ALA A 262 -12.51 -21.96 1.74
C ALA A 262 -12.93 -23.07 0.77
N ILE A 263 -12.26 -23.14 -0.38
CA ILE A 263 -12.46 -24.19 -1.40
C ILE A 263 -11.98 -25.54 -0.86
N GLN A 264 -10.76 -25.63 -0.34
CA GLN A 264 -10.19 -26.89 0.17
C GLN A 264 -11.01 -27.47 1.34
N LYS A 265 -11.52 -26.62 2.22
CA LYS A 265 -12.35 -27.05 3.37
C LYS A 265 -13.81 -27.33 3.02
N HIS A 266 -14.22 -27.09 1.77
CA HIS A 266 -15.63 -27.13 1.36
C HIS A 266 -16.54 -26.31 2.30
N ALA A 267 -16.02 -25.20 2.83
CA ALA A 267 -16.69 -24.42 3.88
C ALA A 267 -17.87 -23.60 3.33
N MET A 268 -17.90 -23.36 2.03
CA MET A 268 -18.95 -22.65 1.30
C MET A 268 -18.95 -23.07 -0.17
N GLY A 269 -20.02 -22.72 -0.89
CA GLY A 269 -20.08 -22.92 -2.34
C GLY A 269 -18.98 -22.11 -3.04
N GLU A 270 -18.39 -22.68 -4.08
CA GLU A 270 -17.27 -22.08 -4.83
C GLU A 270 -17.57 -20.64 -5.23
N ALA A 271 -18.76 -20.37 -5.78
CA ALA A 271 -19.17 -19.04 -6.21
C ALA A 271 -19.03 -17.98 -5.09
N LEU A 272 -19.33 -18.34 -3.84
CA LEU A 272 -19.19 -17.46 -2.68
C LEU A 272 -17.73 -17.37 -2.21
N ALA A 273 -16.97 -18.44 -2.30
CA ALA A 273 -15.55 -18.46 -1.93
C ALA A 273 -14.74 -17.44 -2.74
N PHE A 274 -15.01 -17.33 -4.05
CA PHE A 274 -14.34 -16.37 -4.94
C PHE A 274 -14.68 -14.89 -4.67
N TYR A 275 -15.62 -14.59 -3.78
CA TYR A 275 -15.90 -13.22 -3.33
C TYR A 275 -15.20 -12.87 -2.01
N LEU A 276 -14.51 -13.82 -1.34
CA LEU A 276 -13.93 -13.57 -0.02
C LEU A 276 -12.85 -12.49 -0.05
N VAL A 277 -11.98 -12.45 -1.07
CA VAL A 277 -11.00 -11.35 -1.22
C VAL A 277 -11.69 -10.02 -1.45
N SER A 278 -12.76 -9.99 -2.23
CA SER A 278 -13.56 -8.77 -2.45
C SER A 278 -14.24 -8.31 -1.16
N ILE A 279 -14.84 -9.22 -0.39
CA ILE A 279 -15.49 -8.90 0.90
C ILE A 279 -14.46 -8.34 1.88
N LEU A 280 -13.28 -8.97 1.98
CA LEU A 280 -12.17 -8.51 2.83
C LEU A 280 -11.71 -7.11 2.43
N ASN A 281 -11.47 -6.87 1.14
CA ASN A 281 -11.05 -5.56 0.65
C ASN A 281 -12.14 -4.49 0.83
N ALA A 282 -13.41 -4.84 0.65
CA ALA A 282 -14.54 -3.94 0.90
C ALA A 282 -14.58 -3.49 2.37
N ALA A 283 -14.39 -4.42 3.30
CA ALA A 283 -14.30 -4.10 4.73
C ALA A 283 -13.04 -3.28 5.10
N SER A 284 -11.98 -3.38 4.31
CA SER A 284 -10.76 -2.57 4.47
C SER A 284 -10.96 -1.10 4.14
N ILE A 285 -11.99 -0.72 3.36
CA ILE A 285 -12.32 0.68 3.05
C ILE A 285 -12.56 1.48 4.35
N PRO A 286 -13.57 1.15 5.19
CA PRO A 286 -13.75 1.84 6.47
C PRO A 286 -12.56 1.58 7.42
N GLY A 287 -11.92 0.41 7.33
CA GLY A 287 -10.71 0.06 8.08
C GLY A 287 -9.48 0.93 7.82
N ARG A 288 -9.44 1.68 6.71
CA ARG A 288 -8.35 2.64 6.41
C ARG A 288 -8.70 4.07 6.81
N ILE A 289 -9.98 4.39 6.83
CA ILE A 289 -10.50 5.74 7.13
C ILE A 289 -10.69 5.91 8.63
N VAL A 290 -11.43 5.01 9.28
CA VAL A 290 -11.81 5.12 10.69
C VAL A 290 -10.58 5.14 11.61
N PRO A 291 -9.59 4.23 11.49
CA PRO A 291 -8.39 4.29 12.31
C PRO A 291 -7.57 5.58 12.10
N GLY A 292 -7.53 6.12 10.89
CA GLY A 292 -6.88 7.40 10.60
C GLY A 292 -7.53 8.56 11.35
N LEU A 293 -8.86 8.61 11.39
CA LEU A 293 -9.62 9.61 12.14
C LEU A 293 -9.46 9.44 13.66
N LEU A 294 -9.53 8.21 14.15
CA LEU A 294 -9.32 7.90 15.57
C LEU A 294 -7.89 8.21 16.01
N GLY A 295 -6.91 8.03 15.13
CA GLY A 295 -5.50 8.33 15.37
C GLY A 295 -5.24 9.80 15.70
N LEU A 296 -6.09 10.72 15.21
CA LEU A 296 -6.01 12.14 15.54
C LEU A 296 -6.33 12.42 17.02
N ARG A 297 -7.20 11.61 17.64
CA ARG A 297 -7.64 11.78 19.04
C ARG A 297 -6.87 10.91 20.02
N PHE A 298 -6.63 9.65 19.66
CA PHE A 298 -6.06 8.64 20.55
C PHE A 298 -4.58 8.38 20.31
N GLY A 299 -3.99 9.02 19.29
CA GLY A 299 -2.62 8.83 18.86
C GLY A 299 -2.47 7.69 17.84
N PRO A 300 -1.78 7.91 16.72
CA PRO A 300 -1.69 6.93 15.62
C PRO A 300 -1.00 5.62 16.02
N LEU A 301 0.00 5.66 16.91
CA LEU A 301 0.68 4.46 17.42
C LEU A 301 -0.25 3.57 18.26
N ASN A 302 -1.11 4.16 19.10
CA ASN A 302 -2.04 3.39 19.94
C ASN A 302 -3.11 2.70 19.10
N ILE A 303 -3.63 3.39 18.07
CA ILE A 303 -4.61 2.80 17.15
C ILE A 303 -3.97 1.70 16.30
N LEU A 304 -2.73 1.90 15.82
CA LEU A 304 -2.00 0.87 15.09
C LEU A 304 -1.73 -0.36 15.96
N LEU A 305 -1.34 -0.17 17.23
CA LEU A 305 -1.19 -1.25 18.21
C LEU A 305 -2.49 -2.03 18.42
N GLY A 306 -3.61 -1.34 18.67
CA GLY A 306 -4.91 -2.01 18.83
C GLY A 306 -5.32 -2.80 17.59
N SER A 307 -5.07 -2.25 16.41
CA SER A 307 -5.34 -2.91 15.13
C SER A 307 -4.46 -4.15 14.91
N ALA A 308 -3.18 -4.07 15.29
CA ALA A 308 -2.26 -5.21 15.25
C ALA A 308 -2.69 -6.34 16.20
N ILE A 309 -3.07 -6.01 17.44
CA ILE A 309 -3.55 -7.01 18.42
C ILE A 309 -4.77 -7.74 17.87
N ILE A 310 -5.77 -6.99 17.40
CA ILE A 310 -7.00 -7.58 16.90
C ILE A 310 -6.74 -8.42 15.63
N SER A 311 -5.93 -7.93 14.69
CA SER A 311 -5.59 -8.66 13.46
C SER A 311 -4.81 -9.96 13.75
N GLY A 312 -3.92 -9.95 14.75
CA GLY A 312 -3.19 -11.13 15.19
C GLY A 312 -4.11 -12.16 15.84
N ILE A 313 -5.00 -11.72 16.74
CA ILE A 313 -6.02 -12.58 17.35
C ILE A 313 -6.94 -13.18 16.28
N LEU A 314 -7.45 -12.36 15.35
CA LEU A 314 -8.30 -12.84 14.27
C LEU A 314 -7.58 -13.89 13.41
N SER A 315 -6.31 -13.68 13.09
CA SER A 315 -5.50 -14.64 12.34
C SER A 315 -5.36 -15.99 13.07
N LEU A 316 -5.27 -15.99 14.40
CA LEU A 316 -5.29 -17.21 15.21
C LEU A 316 -6.71 -17.81 15.29
N CYS A 317 -7.74 -16.99 15.41
CA CYS A 317 -9.13 -17.43 15.41
C CYS A 317 -9.53 -18.11 14.09
N TRP A 318 -8.90 -17.75 12.97
CA TRP A 318 -9.11 -18.39 11.67
C TRP A 318 -8.94 -19.92 11.73
N VAL A 319 -8.10 -20.44 12.64
CA VAL A 319 -7.94 -21.88 12.88
C VAL A 319 -9.26 -22.60 13.18
N ALA A 320 -10.17 -21.94 13.91
CA ALA A 320 -11.46 -22.51 14.30
C ALA A 320 -12.59 -22.25 13.29
N VAL A 321 -12.31 -21.53 12.20
CA VAL A 321 -13.34 -21.05 11.26
C VAL A 321 -13.49 -22.03 10.10
N CYS A 322 -14.49 -22.93 10.21
CA CYS A 322 -14.69 -24.02 9.24
C CYS A 322 -15.99 -23.90 8.41
N ASN A 323 -16.74 -22.80 8.54
CA ASN A 323 -18.04 -22.63 7.89
C ASN A 323 -18.18 -21.27 7.20
N ALA A 324 -19.18 -21.17 6.32
CA ALA A 324 -19.40 -20.00 5.48
C ALA A 324 -19.54 -18.68 6.28
N GLY A 325 -20.41 -18.68 7.29
CA GLY A 325 -20.67 -17.49 8.11
C GLY A 325 -19.42 -17.03 8.86
N GLY A 326 -18.65 -17.97 9.40
CA GLY A 326 -17.39 -17.68 10.08
C GLY A 326 -16.34 -17.10 9.14
N LEU A 327 -16.22 -17.60 7.91
CA LEU A 327 -15.26 -17.08 6.93
C LEU A 327 -15.61 -15.67 6.47
N ILE A 328 -16.91 -15.38 6.27
CA ILE A 328 -17.37 -14.03 5.96
C ILE A 328 -17.10 -13.08 7.12
N ALA A 329 -17.43 -13.49 8.35
CA ALA A 329 -17.16 -12.69 9.55
C ALA A 329 -15.66 -12.41 9.71
N PHE A 330 -14.81 -13.43 9.51
CA PHE A 330 -13.37 -13.29 9.50
C PHE A 330 -12.89 -12.32 8.41
N ALA A 331 -13.34 -12.47 7.18
CA ALA A 331 -12.97 -11.58 6.07
C ALA A 331 -13.33 -10.12 6.37
N VAL A 332 -14.53 -9.86 6.89
CA VAL A 332 -14.97 -8.50 7.25
C VAL A 332 -14.14 -7.92 8.39
N LEU A 333 -14.00 -8.65 9.50
CA LEU A 333 -13.28 -8.17 10.68
C LEU A 333 -11.79 -7.99 10.37
N TYR A 334 -11.17 -8.98 9.74
CA TYR A 334 -9.76 -8.91 9.36
C TYR A 334 -9.54 -7.78 8.35
N GLY A 335 -10.38 -7.64 7.33
CA GLY A 335 -10.31 -6.54 6.36
C GLY A 335 -10.35 -5.17 7.03
N PHE A 336 -11.25 -4.97 7.98
CA PHE A 336 -11.37 -3.73 8.74
C PHE A 336 -10.12 -3.44 9.59
N PHE A 337 -9.69 -4.35 10.45
CA PHE A 337 -8.59 -4.09 11.38
C PHE A 337 -7.22 -4.11 10.70
N SER A 338 -7.02 -4.97 9.69
CA SER A 338 -5.77 -5.01 8.93
C SER A 338 -5.58 -3.77 8.04
N GLY A 339 -6.66 -3.09 7.62
CA GLY A 339 -6.59 -1.85 6.83
C GLY A 339 -5.71 -0.76 7.45
N ALA A 340 -5.61 -0.73 8.78
CA ALA A 340 -4.75 0.18 9.52
C ALA A 340 -3.25 0.03 9.20
N PHE A 341 -2.78 -1.17 8.83
CA PHE A 341 -1.37 -1.44 8.48
C PHE A 341 -0.90 -0.70 7.22
N VAL A 342 -1.82 -0.25 6.38
CA VAL A 342 -1.49 0.49 5.16
C VAL A 342 -1.59 2.00 5.38
N SER A 343 -2.61 2.47 6.11
CA SER A 343 -2.85 3.91 6.26
C SER A 343 -2.12 4.57 7.43
N LEU A 344 -1.91 3.86 8.55
CA LEU A 344 -1.36 4.46 9.77
C LEU A 344 0.16 4.54 9.87
N PRO A 345 1.00 3.66 9.29
CA PRO A 345 2.44 3.73 9.53
C PRO A 345 3.07 5.08 9.17
N ALA A 346 2.64 5.68 8.06
CA ALA A 346 3.08 7.02 7.64
C ALA A 346 2.75 8.10 8.68
N VAL A 347 1.58 8.00 9.32
CA VAL A 347 1.13 8.93 10.36
C VAL A 347 1.79 8.62 11.71
N ALA A 348 1.98 7.35 12.05
CA ALA A 348 2.64 6.92 13.28
C ALA A 348 4.11 7.35 13.32
N LEU A 349 4.79 7.30 12.17
CA LEU A 349 6.19 7.73 12.03
C LEU A 349 6.40 9.22 12.26
N THR A 350 5.40 10.07 12.01
CA THR A 350 5.53 11.52 12.33
C THR A 350 5.74 11.72 13.83
N ALA A 351 5.16 10.85 14.65
CA ALA A 351 5.28 10.89 16.09
C ALA A 351 6.62 10.31 16.59
N LEU A 352 7.37 9.60 15.73
CA LEU A 352 8.69 9.00 16.03
C LEU A 352 9.82 9.72 15.30
N THR A 353 9.53 10.86 14.68
CA THR A 353 10.49 11.62 13.88
C THR A 353 10.63 13.01 14.48
N PRO A 354 11.75 13.31 15.17
CA PRO A 354 11.98 14.62 15.78
C PRO A 354 12.05 15.74 14.75
N ASN A 355 12.76 15.53 13.64
CA ASN A 355 12.84 16.48 12.53
C ASN A 355 11.99 16.02 11.36
N LEU A 356 10.83 16.64 11.16
CA LEU A 356 9.91 16.29 10.07
C LEU A 356 10.50 16.44 8.66
N GLN A 357 11.63 17.13 8.49
CA GLN A 357 12.35 17.16 7.21
C GLN A 357 12.91 15.78 6.82
N THR A 358 13.28 14.94 7.80
CA THR A 358 13.80 13.58 7.55
C THR A 358 12.70 12.51 7.54
N LEU A 359 11.43 12.88 7.75
CA LEU A 359 10.30 11.95 7.78
C LEU A 359 10.23 11.09 6.52
N GLY A 360 10.45 11.67 5.33
CA GLY A 360 10.44 10.91 4.08
C GLY A 360 11.53 9.86 4.00
N THR A 361 12.74 10.18 4.46
CA THR A 361 13.88 9.25 4.55
C THR A 361 13.59 8.11 5.51
N ARG A 362 13.08 8.42 6.70
CA ARG A 362 12.68 7.43 7.71
C ARG A 362 11.53 6.54 7.21
N MET A 363 10.53 7.12 6.55
CA MET A 363 9.46 6.35 5.89
C MET A 363 10.01 5.42 4.81
N GLY A 364 10.96 5.86 4.00
CA GLY A 364 11.62 5.02 2.98
C GLY A 364 12.37 3.85 3.59
N MET A 365 13.19 4.08 4.62
CA MET A 365 13.91 3.02 5.34
C MET A 365 12.97 2.02 6.00
N CYS A 366 11.87 2.49 6.61
CA CYS A 366 10.83 1.60 7.15
C CYS A 366 10.15 0.80 6.04
N SER A 367 9.81 1.43 4.90
CA SER A 367 9.15 0.77 3.77
C SER A 367 10.03 -0.32 3.15
N LEU A 368 11.35 -0.12 3.12
CA LEU A 368 12.31 -1.14 2.69
C LEU A 368 12.20 -2.42 3.54
N LEU A 369 12.15 -2.26 4.87
CA LEU A 369 11.98 -3.38 5.79
C LEU A 369 10.60 -4.04 5.64
N CYS A 370 9.53 -3.26 5.49
CA CYS A 370 8.20 -3.80 5.17
C CYS A 370 8.23 -4.62 3.88
N GLY A 371 8.96 -4.15 2.87
CA GLY A 371 9.17 -4.84 1.60
C GLY A 371 9.73 -6.25 1.84
N PHE A 372 10.85 -6.36 2.55
CA PHE A 372 11.44 -7.67 2.87
C PHE A 372 10.49 -8.58 3.66
N GLY A 373 9.70 -8.02 4.60
CA GLY A 373 8.68 -8.79 5.31
C GLY A 373 7.60 -9.34 4.37
N SER A 374 7.10 -8.51 3.46
CA SER A 374 6.12 -8.93 2.45
C SER A 374 6.67 -9.96 1.46
N LEU A 375 7.97 -9.91 1.16
CA LEU A 375 8.63 -10.82 0.24
C LEU A 375 8.70 -12.25 0.79
N CYS A 376 9.01 -12.41 2.08
CA CYS A 376 9.15 -13.75 2.68
C CYS A 376 7.83 -14.29 3.27
N GLY A 377 6.85 -13.44 3.60
CA GLY A 377 5.62 -13.85 4.26
C GLY A 377 4.84 -14.94 3.51
N ALA A 378 4.29 -14.61 2.34
CA ALA A 378 3.44 -15.53 1.60
C ALA A 378 4.17 -16.79 1.07
N PRO A 379 5.44 -16.71 0.60
CA PRO A 379 6.18 -17.90 0.17
C PRO A 379 6.54 -18.86 1.29
N VAL A 380 6.90 -18.35 2.47
CA VAL A 380 7.13 -19.19 3.65
C VAL A 380 5.82 -19.84 4.10
N ALA A 381 4.71 -19.09 4.11
CA ALA A 381 3.39 -19.66 4.36
C ALA A 381 3.03 -20.76 3.35
N GLY A 382 3.30 -20.54 2.06
CA GLY A 382 3.07 -21.54 1.01
C GLY A 382 3.93 -22.79 1.22
N ALA A 383 5.20 -22.64 1.59
CA ALA A 383 6.09 -23.77 1.87
C ALA A 383 5.60 -24.59 3.07
N ILE A 384 5.12 -23.92 4.12
CA ILE A 384 4.49 -24.57 5.27
C ILE A 384 3.24 -25.35 4.83
N LEU A 385 2.41 -24.78 3.96
CA LEU A 385 1.22 -25.43 3.42
C LEU A 385 1.57 -26.65 2.57
N ASP A 386 2.59 -26.54 1.72
CA ASP A 386 3.04 -27.61 0.83
C ASP A 386 3.58 -28.82 1.62
N ASP A 387 4.34 -28.57 2.69
CA ASP A 387 4.93 -29.61 3.54
C ASP A 387 3.89 -30.27 4.47
N THR A 388 3.08 -29.46 5.14
CA THR A 388 2.12 -29.96 6.14
C THR A 388 0.78 -30.39 5.55
N ARG A 389 0.46 -29.98 4.31
CA ARG A 389 -0.86 -30.11 3.67
C ARG A 389 -2.00 -29.52 4.49
N SER A 390 -1.69 -28.60 5.39
CA SER A 390 -2.64 -28.02 6.34
C SER A 390 -2.43 -26.51 6.46
N TYR A 391 -3.53 -25.77 6.43
CA TYR A 391 -3.50 -24.33 6.66
C TYR A 391 -3.23 -23.94 8.12
N LEU A 392 -3.19 -24.89 9.06
CA LEU A 392 -2.88 -24.60 10.46
C LEU A 392 -1.54 -23.86 10.60
N GLY A 393 -0.51 -24.33 9.89
CA GLY A 393 0.80 -23.68 9.92
C GLY A 393 0.79 -22.26 9.34
N VAL A 394 0.03 -22.03 8.26
CA VAL A 394 -0.18 -20.70 7.65
C VAL A 394 -0.87 -19.75 8.63
N GLN A 395 -1.92 -20.23 9.30
CA GLN A 395 -2.71 -19.47 10.26
C GLN A 395 -1.88 -19.09 11.49
N LEU A 396 -1.13 -20.04 12.06
CA LEU A 396 -0.23 -19.80 13.18
C LEU A 396 0.90 -18.85 12.80
N TYR A 397 1.53 -19.05 11.64
CA TYR A 397 2.59 -18.17 11.14
C TYR A 397 2.10 -16.73 11.00
N SER A 398 0.92 -16.52 10.40
CA SER A 398 0.28 -15.21 10.28
C SER A 398 -0.01 -14.59 11.65
N GLY A 399 -0.69 -15.33 12.52
CA GLY A 399 -1.12 -14.81 13.83
C GLY A 399 0.04 -14.49 14.77
N LEU A 400 1.07 -15.35 14.82
CA LEU A 400 2.22 -15.15 15.70
C LEU A 400 3.10 -13.99 15.25
N THR A 401 3.34 -13.82 13.95
CA THR A 401 4.15 -12.71 13.42
C THR A 401 3.46 -11.34 13.61
N ILE A 402 2.14 -11.28 13.42
CA ILE A 402 1.35 -10.09 13.76
C ILE A 402 1.29 -9.90 15.30
N GLY A 403 1.28 -10.98 16.08
CA GLY A 403 1.43 -10.94 17.53
C GLY A 403 2.75 -10.30 17.97
N THR A 404 3.87 -10.71 17.37
CA THR A 404 5.20 -10.10 17.59
C THR A 404 5.18 -8.61 17.28
N THR A 405 4.51 -8.20 16.21
CA THR A 405 4.31 -6.78 15.86
C THR A 405 3.64 -6.02 16.99
N SER A 406 2.61 -6.60 17.59
CA SER A 406 1.86 -5.99 18.70
C SER A 406 2.76 -5.79 19.93
N VAL A 407 3.57 -6.79 20.28
CA VAL A 407 4.52 -6.70 21.40
C VAL A 407 5.56 -5.60 21.14
N LEU A 408 6.15 -5.57 19.94
CA LEU A 408 7.17 -4.57 19.58
C LEU A 408 6.60 -3.14 19.53
N LEU A 409 5.38 -2.96 19.01
CA LEU A 409 4.69 -1.66 19.02
C LEU A 409 4.35 -1.19 20.43
N LEU A 410 3.97 -2.11 21.33
CA LEU A 410 3.75 -1.80 22.73
C LEU A 410 5.05 -1.33 23.39
N CYS A 411 6.16 -2.05 23.18
CA CYS A 411 7.48 -1.64 23.67
C CYS A 411 7.89 -0.27 23.14
N ALA A 412 7.75 -0.01 21.84
CA ALA A 412 8.04 1.28 21.23
C ALA A 412 7.20 2.41 21.86
N SER A 413 5.91 2.15 22.09
CA SER A 413 4.98 3.11 22.69
C SER A 413 5.30 3.42 24.15
N LEU A 414 5.67 2.42 24.94
CA LEU A 414 6.07 2.57 26.34
C LEU A 414 7.39 3.33 26.49
N LEU A 415 8.38 3.02 25.66
CA LEU A 415 9.68 3.71 25.69
C LEU A 415 9.55 5.17 25.30
N LYS A 416 8.77 5.47 24.26
CA LYS A 416 8.48 6.85 23.86
C LYS A 416 7.86 7.67 25.00
N LYS A 417 6.91 7.10 25.74
CA LYS A 417 6.29 7.77 26.90
C LYS A 417 7.25 8.05 28.06
N ARG A 418 8.40 7.37 28.13
CA ARG A 418 9.44 7.60 29.15
C ARG A 418 10.45 8.67 28.74
N THR A 419 10.54 8.98 27.44
CA THR A 419 11.49 9.96 26.90
C THR A 419 10.90 11.36 26.76
N ASN A 420 9.56 11.45 26.76
CA ASN A 420 8.78 12.69 26.91
C ASN A 420 8.44 12.89 28.38
#